data_AF-A0A1X0IDT4-F1
#
_entry.id   AF-A0A1X0IDT4-F1
#
_cell.length_a   1.000
_cell.length_b   1.000
_cell.length_c   1.000
_cell.angle_alpha   90.00
_cell.angle_beta   90.00
_cell.angle_gamma   90.00
#
_symmetry.space_group_name_H-M   'P 1'
#
loop_
_entity.id
_entity.type
_entity.pdbx_description
1 polymer ?
#
loop_
_entity_poly.entity_id
_entity_poly.type
_entity_poly.pdbx_seq_one_letter_code
_entity_poly.pdbx_strand_id
1 'polypeptide(L)'
;MATGNQSREEVVTARDAELAERRAAEARARAAHAGLSAARSLEESALKHEESALMQDRTLEQGVSDVDIHRESAAKHRDAAVEDRKLAELKRKESEADHAVD
;
A
#
# COMPACT_ATOMS: atom_id res chain seq x y z
N MET A 1 -38.85 36.53 -27.07
CA MET A 1 -39.10 35.26 -27.78
C MET A 1 -38.02 34.28 -27.34
N ALA A 2 -38.42 33.31 -26.52
CA ALA A 2 -37.56 32.24 -26.05
C ALA A 2 -37.56 31.09 -27.07
N THR A 3 -36.39 30.68 -27.52
CA THR A 3 -36.12 29.36 -28.09
C THR A 3 -35.13 28.71 -27.11
N GLY A 4 -35.60 28.03 -26.06
CA GLY A 4 -35.85 26.57 -26.13
C GLY A 4 -34.49 25.86 -26.28
N ASN A 5 -33.75 25.60 -25.19
CA ASN A 5 -33.87 24.36 -24.39
C ASN A 5 -33.87 23.13 -25.33
N GLN A 6 -32.87 22.26 -25.39
CA GLN A 6 -32.14 21.61 -24.31
C GLN A 6 -30.74 21.25 -24.80
N SER A 7 -29.76 21.31 -23.90
CA SER A 7 -28.56 20.47 -23.98
C SER A 7 -28.97 19.09 -24.49
N ARG A 8 -28.34 18.61 -25.57
CA ARG A 8 -28.38 17.18 -25.91
C ARG A 8 -27.97 16.44 -24.64
N GLU A 9 -28.95 15.88 -23.93
CA GLU A 9 -28.69 14.81 -22.99
C GLU A 9 -28.03 13.74 -23.84
N GLU A 10 -26.71 13.57 -23.67
CA GLU A 10 -25.99 12.47 -24.29
C GLU A 10 -26.62 11.20 -23.73
N VAL A 11 -27.47 10.56 -24.53
CA VAL A 11 -28.16 9.33 -24.15
C VAL A 11 -27.07 8.27 -23.99
N VAL A 12 -26.76 7.93 -22.74
CA VAL A 12 -25.83 6.85 -22.39
C VAL A 12 -26.32 5.57 -23.05
N THR A 13 -25.48 4.99 -23.90
CA THR A 13 -25.80 3.78 -24.65
C THR A 13 -25.30 2.53 -23.93
N ALA A 14 -25.81 1.36 -24.30
CA ALA A 14 -25.28 0.08 -23.80
C ALA A 14 -23.78 -0.08 -24.09
N ARG A 15 -23.31 0.45 -25.23
CA ARG A 15 -21.89 0.47 -25.59
C ARG A 15 -21.06 1.34 -24.63
N ASP A 16 -21.62 2.44 -24.15
CA ASP A 16 -20.95 3.31 -23.16
C ASP A 16 -20.84 2.60 -21.81
N ALA A 17 -21.86 1.85 -21.41
CA ALA A 17 -21.83 1.01 -20.21
C ALA A 17 -20.76 -0.10 -20.32
N GLU A 18 -20.72 -0.85 -21.42
CA GLU A 18 -19.69 -1.88 -21.65
C GLU A 18 -18.27 -1.31 -21.63
N LEU A 19 -18.07 -0.12 -22.23
CA LEU A 19 -16.78 0.55 -22.22
C LEU A 19 -16.40 1.02 -20.81
N ALA A 20 -17.35 1.53 -20.04
CA ALA A 20 -17.14 1.92 -18.65
C ALA A 20 -16.77 0.73 -17.77
N GLU A 21 -17.47 -0.40 -17.92
CA GLU A 21 -17.18 -1.65 -17.20
C GLU A 21 -15.78 -2.17 -17.50
N ARG A 22 -15.38 -2.22 -18.79
CA ARG A 22 -14.03 -2.62 -19.18
C ARG A 22 -12.96 -1.73 -18.56
N ARG A 23 -13.15 -0.40 -18.62
CA ARG A 23 -12.22 0.56 -18.02
C ARG A 23 -12.15 0.42 -16.50
N ALA A 24 -13.27 0.14 -15.84
CA ALA A 24 -13.32 -0.12 -14.41
C ALA A 24 -12.56 -1.39 -14.05
N ALA A 25 -12.74 -2.48 -14.81
CA ALA A 25 -11.99 -3.73 -14.61
C ALA A 25 -10.48 -3.53 -14.79
N GLU A 26 -10.06 -2.83 -15.85
CA GLU A 26 -8.64 -2.49 -16.06
C GLU A 26 -8.08 -1.61 -14.92
N ALA A 27 -8.87 -0.66 -14.41
CA ALA A 27 -8.46 0.18 -13.29
C ALA A 27 -8.28 -0.63 -11.99
N ARG A 28 -9.20 -1.56 -11.70
CA ARG A 28 -9.09 -2.49 -10.57
C ARG A 28 -7.86 -3.37 -10.68
N ALA A 29 -7.61 -3.96 -11.86
CA ALA A 29 -6.41 -4.78 -12.09
C ALA A 29 -5.11 -4.01 -11.85
N ARG A 30 -5.04 -2.75 -12.32
CA ARG A 30 -3.89 -1.87 -12.04
C ARG A 30 -3.75 -1.53 -10.57
N ALA A 31 -4.86 -1.26 -9.87
CA ALA A 31 -4.87 -0.97 -8.45
C ALA A 31 -4.38 -2.18 -7.63
N ALA A 32 -4.88 -3.38 -7.93
CA ALA A 32 -4.43 -4.62 -7.31
C ALA A 32 -2.92 -4.85 -7.51
N HIS A 33 -2.40 -4.69 -8.72
CA HIS A 33 -0.97 -4.83 -8.98
C HIS A 33 -0.12 -3.80 -8.20
N ALA A 34 -0.58 -2.55 -8.14
CA ALA A 34 0.10 -1.51 -7.38
C ALA A 34 0.08 -1.80 -5.87
N GLY A 35 -1.05 -2.28 -5.34
CA GLY A 35 -1.18 -2.66 -3.94
C GLY A 35 -0.29 -3.86 -3.56
N LEU A 36 -0.18 -4.88 -4.41
CA LEU A 36 0.76 -6.00 -4.20
C LEU A 36 2.23 -5.54 -4.24
N SER A 37 2.54 -4.61 -5.14
CA SER A 37 3.88 -4.02 -5.22
C SER A 37 4.19 -3.18 -3.97
N ALA A 38 3.22 -2.43 -3.45
CA ALA A 38 3.35 -1.70 -2.19
C ALA A 38 3.53 -2.65 -1.00
N ALA A 39 2.80 -3.76 -0.95
CA ALA A 39 2.96 -4.78 0.09
C ALA A 39 4.38 -5.34 0.13
N ARG A 40 4.95 -5.67 -1.05
CA ARG A 40 6.33 -6.15 -1.14
C ARG A 40 7.34 -5.11 -0.65
N SER A 41 7.19 -3.85 -1.05
CA SER A 41 8.08 -2.76 -0.60
C SER A 41 8.04 -2.57 0.91
N LEU A 42 6.87 -2.72 1.54
CA LEU A 42 6.71 -2.67 2.99
C LEU A 42 7.41 -3.84 3.68
N GLU A 43 7.34 -5.05 3.13
CA GLU A 43 8.09 -6.19 3.66
C GLU A 43 9.60 -5.98 3.58
N GLU A 44 10.09 -5.45 2.46
CA GLU A 44 11.50 -5.09 2.30
C GLU A 44 11.91 -3.98 3.30
N SER A 45 11.02 -3.03 3.59
CA SER A 45 11.22 -2.01 4.62
C SER A 45 11.29 -2.61 6.03
N ALA A 46 10.38 -3.55 6.35
CA ALA A 46 10.37 -4.24 7.63
C ALA A 46 11.69 -5.00 7.89
N LEU A 47 12.23 -5.68 6.87
CA LEU A 47 13.53 -6.36 6.96
C LEU A 47 14.66 -5.37 7.28
N LYS A 48 14.71 -4.21 6.63
CA LYS A 48 15.73 -3.18 6.89
C LYS A 48 15.62 -2.60 8.31
N HIS A 49 14.39 -2.47 8.82
CA HIS A 49 14.17 -2.08 10.20
C HIS A 49 14.70 -3.14 11.18
N GLU A 50 14.44 -4.42 10.94
CA GLU A 50 15.01 -5.50 11.76
C GLU A 50 16.55 -5.52 11.70
N GLU A 51 17.15 -5.37 10.53
CA GLU A 51 18.60 -5.26 10.36
C GLU A 51 19.17 -4.08 11.16
N SER A 52 18.47 -2.94 11.16
CA SER A 52 18.86 -1.76 11.93
C SER A 52 18.77 -2.02 13.44
N ALA A 53 17.72 -2.69 13.91
CA ALA A 53 17.60 -3.07 15.32
C ALA A 53 18.75 -4.00 15.76
N LEU A 54 19.09 -4.99 14.93
CA LEU A 54 20.21 -5.91 15.18
C LEU A 54 21.56 -5.18 15.20
N MET A 55 21.72 -4.14 14.38
CA MET A 55 22.92 -3.30 14.42
C MET A 55 23.05 -2.57 15.76
N GLN A 56 21.95 -2.00 16.27
CA GLN A 56 21.93 -1.35 17.58
C GLN A 56 22.30 -2.34 18.70
N ASP A 57 21.75 -3.56 18.67
CA ASP A 57 22.08 -4.61 19.65
C ASP A 57 23.58 -4.96 19.61
N ARG A 58 24.15 -5.13 18.42
CA ARG A 58 25.60 -5.40 18.26
C ARG A 58 26.47 -4.25 18.74
N THR A 59 26.02 -3.00 18.57
CA THR A 59 26.74 -1.85 19.10
C THR A 59 26.77 -1.88 20.64
N LEU A 60 25.70 -2.34 21.29
CA LEU A 60 25.69 -2.56 22.75
C LEU A 60 26.69 -3.64 23.18
N GLU A 61 26.78 -4.74 22.43
CA GLU A 61 27.74 -5.82 22.70
C GLU A 61 29.20 -5.35 22.63
N GLN A 62 29.48 -4.27 21.89
CA GLN A 62 30.80 -3.65 21.80
C GLN A 62 31.13 -2.71 22.98
N GLY A 63 30.20 -2.52 23.93
CA GLY A 63 30.46 -1.82 25.19
C GLY A 63 30.37 -0.30 25.11
N VAL A 64 29.54 0.25 24.22
CA VAL A 64 29.25 1.69 24.16
C VAL A 64 28.58 2.20 25.44
N SER A 65 28.81 3.48 25.77
CA SER A 65 28.27 4.12 26.98
C SER A 65 26.76 4.40 26.89
N ASP A 66 26.25 4.65 25.69
CA ASP A 66 24.91 5.21 25.48
C ASP A 66 23.83 4.12 25.39
N VAL A 67 23.84 3.21 26.37
CA VAL A 67 23.07 1.95 26.33
C VAL A 67 21.59 2.17 26.10
N ASP A 68 20.99 3.13 26.81
CA ASP A 68 19.55 3.39 26.73
C ASP A 68 19.13 3.93 25.36
N ILE A 69 19.97 4.74 24.72
CA ILE A 69 19.72 5.27 23.38
C ILE A 69 19.69 4.14 22.35
N HIS A 70 20.67 3.23 22.40
CA HIS A 70 20.71 2.09 21.48
C HIS A 70 19.53 1.13 21.70
N ARG A 71 19.14 0.87 22.96
CA ARG A 71 17.97 0.05 23.28
C ARG A 71 16.67 0.67 22.78
N GLU A 72 16.47 1.97 23.02
CA GLU A 72 15.29 2.68 22.56
C GLU A 72 15.23 2.70 21.02
N SER A 73 16.35 2.95 20.36
CA SER A 73 16.47 2.92 18.90
C SER A 73 16.13 1.53 18.34
N ALA A 74 16.68 0.46 18.94
CA ALA A 74 16.39 -0.92 18.55
C ALA A 74 14.90 -1.24 18.70
N ALA A 75 14.26 -0.80 19.79
CA ALA A 75 12.83 -0.98 20.01
C ALA A 75 12.00 -0.28 18.92
N LYS A 76 12.29 1.00 18.62
CA LYS A 76 11.60 1.77 17.57
C LYS A 76 11.70 1.09 16.20
N HIS A 77 12.87 0.55 15.87
CA HIS A 77 13.04 -0.20 14.63
C HIS A 77 12.20 -1.49 14.61
N ARG A 78 12.16 -2.25 15.70
CA ARG A 78 11.29 -3.44 15.77
C ARG A 78 9.82 -3.09 15.65
N ASP A 79 9.38 -2.01 16.30
CA ASP A 79 8.00 -1.52 16.19
C ASP A 79 7.67 -1.13 14.75
N ALA A 80 8.55 -0.39 14.08
CA ALA A 80 8.38 -0.02 12.67
C ALA A 80 8.30 -1.26 11.76
N ALA A 81 9.13 -2.29 11.98
CA ALA A 81 9.06 -3.54 11.23
C ALA A 81 7.72 -4.27 11.41
N VAL A 82 7.15 -4.24 12.62
CA VAL A 82 5.84 -4.82 12.90
C VAL A 82 4.74 -4.06 12.18
N GLU A 83 4.78 -2.72 12.21
CA GLU A 83 3.78 -1.89 11.51
C GLU A 83 3.85 -2.06 9.99
N ASP A 84 5.05 -2.10 9.41
CA ASP A 84 5.25 -2.34 7.98
C ASP A 84 4.69 -3.70 7.55
N ARG A 85 4.90 -4.76 8.37
CA ARG A 85 4.32 -6.09 8.11
C ARG A 85 2.80 -6.08 8.16
N LYS A 86 2.20 -5.40 9.14
CA LYS A 86 0.74 -5.26 9.22
C LYS A 86 0.20 -4.54 7.98
N LEU A 87 0.84 -3.45 7.56
CA LEU A 87 0.42 -2.70 6.40
C LEU A 87 0.58 -3.51 5.10
N ALA A 88 1.66 -4.29 4.98
CA ALA A 88 1.86 -5.20 3.86
C ALA A 88 0.73 -6.24 3.75
N GLU A 89 0.34 -6.83 4.88
CA GLU A 89 -0.77 -7.79 4.93
C GLU A 89 -2.10 -7.16 4.54
N LEU A 90 -2.40 -5.94 5.03
CA LEU A 90 -3.59 -5.20 4.62
C LEU A 90 -3.58 -4.93 3.12
N LYS A 91 -2.44 -4.50 2.55
CA LYS A 91 -2.31 -4.23 1.12
C LYS A 91 -2.50 -5.48 0.27
N ARG A 92 -2.03 -6.65 0.72
CA ARG A 92 -2.34 -7.93 0.05
C ARG A 92 -3.84 -8.22 0.06
N LYS A 93 -4.49 -8.15 1.22
CA LYS A 93 -5.92 -8.42 1.37
C LYS A 93 -6.77 -7.51 0.50
N GLU A 94 -6.47 -6.20 0.48
CA GLU A 94 -7.14 -5.23 -0.39
C GLU A 94 -6.95 -5.56 -1.88
N SER A 95 -5.72 -5.87 -2.27
CA SER A 95 -5.39 -6.14 -3.68
C SER A 95 -5.98 -7.46 -4.19
N GLU A 96 -5.98 -8.49 -3.35
CA GLU A 96 -6.61 -9.78 -3.64
C GLU A 96 -8.12 -9.62 -3.79
N ALA A 97 -8.75 -8.80 -2.93
CA ALA A 97 -10.16 -8.48 -3.07
C ALA A 97 -10.44 -7.75 -4.39
N ASP A 98 -9.66 -6.74 -4.74
CA ASP A 98 -9.80 -6.01 -6.02
C ASP A 98 -9.59 -6.91 -7.25
N HIS A 99 -8.79 -7.97 -7.13
CA HIS A 99 -8.56 -8.96 -8.18
C HIS A 99 -9.65 -10.06 -8.22
N ALA A 100 -10.34 -10.33 -7.11
CA ALA A 100 -11.37 -11.36 -7.03
C ALA A 100 -12.76 -10.90 -7.50
N VAL A 101 -12.95 -9.58 -7.73
CA VAL A 101 -14.17 -9.04 -8.33
C VAL A 101 -14.11 -9.17 -9.86
N ASP A 102 -14.28 -10.40 -10.33
CA ASP A 102 -14.63 -10.77 -11.72
C ASP A 102 -16.03 -11.41 -11.76
#